data_AF-A0AA95MM25-F1
#
_entry.id   AF-A0AA95MM25-F1
#
_cell.length_a   1.000
_cell.length_b   1.000
_cell.length_c   1.000
_cell.angle_alpha   90.00
_cell.angle_beta   90.00
_cell.angle_gamma   90.00
#
_symmetry.space_group_name_H-M   'P 1'
#
loop_
_entity.id
_entity.type
_entity.pdbx_description
1 polymer ?
#
loop_
_entity_poly.entity_id
_entity_poly.type
_entity_poly.pdbx_seq_one_letter_code
_entity_poly.pdbx_strand_id
1 'polypeptide(L)'
;MDFEIQQLSDIGTSNPIVARLSFQTSELVKMFPLTDKQKEDIFGLLGMDVSERLVSCYKIYSKLQDELIKVNQTNKDDYFKGNAVYTPAVMDLRNLCDNFLYEAKSTLRDLLGIFNIFFNKEFPKPQFDLAYKWAKEKFGEDDNLTKILKDDHDTWIKRIVSMRNSREHPGGYSGHLKINNIMLINKNEPPYFKAPTWQLNDERESPVLSDMATFIDNTLGLCEDLLVILLEKLPESNIPLIIYEIPVEQRDDNCPVRFKVSLHPDYLEQFEN
;
A
#
# COMPACT_ATOMS: atom_id res chain seq x y z
N MET A 1 21.11 35.35 7.10
CA MET A 1 20.09 34.42 7.64
C MET A 1 20.22 33.24 6.72
N ASP A 2 20.91 32.23 7.19
CA ASP A 2 21.43 31.16 6.33
C ASP A 2 20.48 30.00 6.49
N PHE A 3 19.86 29.60 5.37
CA PHE A 3 18.94 28.48 5.33
C PHE A 3 19.72 27.22 4.95
N GLU A 4 19.61 26.19 5.78
CA GLU A 4 20.08 24.85 5.45
C GLU A 4 18.93 24.09 4.80
N ILE A 5 19.11 23.70 3.54
CA ILE A 5 18.17 22.84 2.82
C ILE A 5 18.80 21.45 2.76
N GLN A 6 18.18 20.48 3.44
CA GLN A 6 18.59 19.08 3.45
C GLN A 6 17.56 18.23 2.70
N GLN A 7 18.04 17.37 1.78
CA GLN A 7 17.20 16.36 1.16
C GLN A 7 17.00 15.20 2.15
N LEU A 8 15.75 14.98 2.58
CA LEU A 8 15.38 13.91 3.52
C LEU A 8 14.91 12.63 2.80
N SER A 9 14.50 12.73 1.53
CA SER A 9 13.99 11.61 0.72
C SER A 9 14.46 11.72 -0.72
N ASP A 10 14.77 10.58 -1.33
CA ASP A 10 15.06 10.38 -2.75
C ASP A 10 13.79 10.23 -3.60
N ILE A 11 12.61 10.16 -2.96
CA ILE A 11 11.31 10.03 -3.61
C ILE A 11 10.47 11.28 -3.33
N GLY A 12 10.05 11.94 -4.42
CA GLY A 12 9.22 13.15 -4.39
C GLY A 12 7.76 12.91 -4.74
N THR A 13 7.02 13.99 -4.99
CA THR A 13 5.57 13.98 -5.27
C THR A 13 5.18 13.34 -6.59
N SER A 14 6.12 13.08 -7.51
CA SER A 14 5.83 12.27 -8.70
C SER A 14 5.53 10.81 -8.36
N ASN A 15 5.92 10.34 -7.18
CA ASN A 15 5.51 9.04 -6.67
C ASN A 15 4.09 9.13 -6.08
N PRO A 16 3.14 8.27 -6.51
CA PRO A 16 1.77 8.27 -6.02
C PRO A 16 1.62 8.15 -4.51
N ILE A 17 2.51 7.42 -3.82
CA ILE A 17 2.47 7.25 -2.37
C ILE A 17 2.64 8.62 -1.68
N VAL A 18 3.66 9.39 -2.09
CA VAL A 18 3.95 10.70 -1.51
C VAL A 18 2.87 11.73 -1.90
N ALA A 19 2.46 11.73 -3.17
CA ALA A 19 1.40 12.63 -3.63
C ALA A 19 0.10 12.45 -2.85
N ARG A 20 -0.32 11.19 -2.64
CA ARG A 20 -1.64 10.86 -2.11
C ARG A 20 -1.68 10.80 -0.58
N LEU A 21 -0.60 10.35 0.06
CA LEU A 21 -0.57 10.24 1.52
C LEU A 21 -0.06 11.51 2.21
N SER A 22 0.80 12.29 1.55
CA SER A 22 1.31 13.55 2.12
C SER A 22 0.56 14.75 1.57
N PHE A 23 0.68 15.04 0.25
CA PHE A 23 0.14 16.27 -0.32
C PHE A 23 -1.40 16.28 -0.32
N GLN A 24 -2.05 15.28 -0.91
CA GLN A 24 -3.51 15.15 -0.92
C GLN A 24 -4.09 15.13 0.50
N THR A 25 -3.53 14.32 1.41
CA THR A 25 -3.98 14.33 2.82
C THR A 25 -3.98 15.74 3.40
N SER A 26 -2.89 16.50 3.22
CA SER A 26 -2.77 17.86 3.73
C SER A 26 -3.82 18.80 3.14
N GLU A 27 -4.18 18.63 1.87
CA GLU A 27 -5.20 19.46 1.21
C GLU A 27 -6.61 19.06 1.63
N LEU A 28 -6.90 17.75 1.74
CA LEU A 28 -8.19 17.25 2.18
C LEU A 28 -8.50 17.74 3.61
N VAL A 29 -7.61 17.47 4.58
CA VAL A 29 -7.90 17.77 6.00
C VAL A 29 -8.09 19.26 6.30
N LYS A 30 -7.53 20.15 5.47
CA LYS A 30 -7.72 21.61 5.60
C LYS A 30 -9.17 22.05 5.41
N MET A 31 -9.92 21.31 4.57
CA MET A 31 -11.29 21.68 4.19
C MET A 31 -12.35 21.19 5.19
N PHE A 32 -11.98 20.32 6.13
CA PHE A 32 -12.91 19.71 7.07
C PHE A 32 -12.81 20.34 8.47
N PRO A 33 -13.88 20.25 9.30
CA PRO A 33 -13.95 20.87 10.63
C PRO A 33 -13.15 20.09 11.68
N LEU A 34 -11.87 19.85 11.40
CA LEU A 34 -10.91 19.21 12.29
C LEU A 34 -10.16 20.25 13.12
N THR A 35 -9.81 19.90 14.35
CA THR A 35 -8.88 20.70 15.16
C THR A 35 -7.48 20.70 14.54
N ASP A 36 -6.67 21.72 14.83
CA ASP A 36 -5.27 21.77 14.34
C ASP A 36 -4.47 20.54 14.81
N LYS A 37 -4.76 20.05 16.02
CA LYS A 37 -4.14 18.83 16.53
C LYS A 37 -4.51 17.60 15.71
N GLN A 38 -5.79 17.43 15.38
CA GLN A 38 -6.22 16.31 14.52
C GLN A 38 -5.60 16.39 13.13
N LYS A 39 -5.49 17.59 12.53
CA LYS A 39 -4.84 17.78 11.23
C LYS A 39 -3.36 17.39 11.28
N GLU A 40 -2.66 17.82 12.33
CA GLU A 40 -1.26 17.45 12.58
C GLU A 40 -1.12 15.94 12.77
N ASP A 41 -1.98 15.31 13.58
CA ASP A 41 -1.92 13.87 13.85
C ASP A 41 -2.24 13.03 12.60
N ILE A 42 -3.22 13.45 11.79
CA ILE A 42 -3.53 12.77 10.52
C ILE A 42 -2.35 12.89 9.56
N PHE A 43 -1.73 14.07 9.44
CA PHE A 43 -0.58 14.27 8.58
C PHE A 43 0.65 13.50 9.07
N GLY A 44 0.92 13.50 10.38
CA GLY A 44 2.00 12.70 10.97
C GLY A 44 1.80 11.21 10.69
N LEU A 45 0.58 10.71 10.88
CA LEU A 45 0.28 9.31 10.62
C LEU A 45 0.36 8.95 9.13
N LEU A 46 -0.43 9.58 8.26
CA LEU A 46 -0.53 9.19 6.85
C LEU A 46 0.64 9.73 6.03
N GLY A 47 0.93 11.02 6.19
CA GLY A 47 1.90 11.75 5.39
C GLY A 47 3.36 11.57 5.80
N MET A 48 3.62 11.02 7.00
CA MET A 48 4.96 10.62 7.45
C MET A 48 5.01 9.11 7.69
N ASP A 49 4.45 8.60 8.80
CA ASP A 49 4.71 7.24 9.28
C ASP A 49 4.31 6.14 8.28
N VAL A 50 3.04 6.16 7.82
CA VAL A 50 2.52 5.19 6.84
C VAL A 50 3.19 5.36 5.49
N SER A 51 3.40 6.61 5.05
CA SER A 51 4.04 6.89 3.76
C SER A 51 5.48 6.37 3.71
N GLU A 52 6.28 6.53 4.78
CA GLU A 52 7.68 6.11 4.83
C GLU A 52 7.80 4.58 4.70
N ARG A 53 6.93 3.84 5.39
CA ARG A 53 6.90 2.38 5.29
C ARG A 53 6.41 1.89 3.94
N LEU A 54 5.37 2.50 3.39
CA LEU A 54 4.86 2.11 2.08
C LEU A 54 5.87 2.45 0.96
N VAL A 55 6.58 3.57 1.10
CA VAL A 55 7.74 3.90 0.25
C VAL A 55 8.84 2.85 0.38
N SER A 56 9.11 2.35 1.59
CA SER A 56 10.08 1.27 1.80
C SER A 56 9.66 -0.02 1.08
N CYS A 57 8.37 -0.38 1.12
CA CYS A 57 7.81 -1.47 0.29
C CYS A 57 8.05 -1.22 -1.21
N TYR A 58 7.77 0.01 -1.69
CA TYR A 58 7.99 0.40 -3.08
C TYR A 58 9.46 0.31 -3.51
N LYS A 59 10.41 0.71 -2.66
CA LYS A 59 11.84 0.59 -2.94
C LYS A 59 12.27 -0.88 -3.08
N ILE A 60 11.76 -1.75 -2.22
CA ILE A 60 12.04 -3.20 -2.29
C ILE A 60 11.46 -3.80 -3.57
N TYR A 61 10.21 -3.46 -3.89
CA TYR A 61 9.56 -3.84 -5.14
C TYR A 61 10.35 -3.38 -6.37
N SER A 62 10.73 -2.11 -6.43
CA SER A 62 11.46 -1.51 -7.56
C SER A 62 12.82 -2.17 -7.74
N LYS A 63 13.54 -2.44 -6.64
CA LYS A 63 14.79 -3.19 -6.69
C LYS A 63 14.60 -4.59 -7.27
N LEU A 64 13.56 -5.32 -6.86
CA LEU A 64 13.27 -6.65 -7.41
C LEU A 64 12.90 -6.56 -8.90
N GLN A 65 12.13 -5.54 -9.30
CA GLN A 65 11.77 -5.29 -10.69
C GLN A 65 13.01 -5.07 -11.55
N ASP A 66 13.93 -4.20 -11.11
CA ASP A 66 15.18 -3.90 -11.82
C ASP A 66 16.06 -5.14 -11.99
N GLU A 67 16.19 -5.96 -10.93
CA GLU A 67 16.93 -7.23 -11.01
C GLU A 67 16.30 -8.20 -12.02
N LEU A 68 14.97 -8.27 -12.09
CA LEU A 68 14.28 -9.11 -13.06
C LEU A 68 14.37 -8.56 -14.50
N ILE A 69 14.38 -7.23 -14.67
CA ILE A 69 14.63 -6.60 -15.97
C ILE A 69 16.04 -6.93 -16.45
N LYS A 70 17.06 -6.82 -15.59
CA LYS A 70 18.44 -7.20 -15.92
C LYS A 70 18.52 -8.66 -16.34
N VAL A 71 17.85 -9.56 -15.61
CA VAL A 71 17.77 -10.97 -15.99
C VAL A 71 17.16 -11.15 -17.37
N ASN A 72 16.07 -10.46 -17.69
CA ASN A 72 15.41 -10.57 -19.00
C ASN A 72 16.21 -9.95 -20.16
N GLN A 73 17.14 -9.04 -19.86
CA GLN A 73 18.01 -8.39 -20.84
C GLN A 73 19.31 -9.17 -21.11
N THR A 74 19.66 -10.16 -20.28
CA THR A 74 20.81 -11.04 -20.51
C THR A 74 20.68 -11.77 -21.85
N ASN A 75 21.77 -11.88 -22.61
CA ASN A 75 21.73 -12.59 -23.89
C ASN A 75 21.40 -14.07 -23.64
N LYS A 76 20.51 -14.64 -24.46
CA LYS A 76 20.05 -16.02 -24.32
C LYS A 76 21.19 -17.03 -24.46
N ASP A 77 22.21 -16.68 -25.25
CA ASP A 77 23.43 -17.47 -25.42
C ASP A 77 24.23 -17.56 -24.11
N ASP A 78 24.14 -16.56 -23.23
CA ASP A 78 24.85 -16.55 -21.94
C ASP A 78 24.28 -17.58 -20.96
N TYR A 79 23.07 -18.07 -21.19
CA TYR A 79 22.49 -19.17 -20.40
C TYR A 79 23.05 -20.54 -20.78
N PHE A 80 23.73 -20.68 -21.92
CA PHE A 80 24.33 -21.95 -22.32
C PHE A 80 25.85 -21.89 -22.17
N LYS A 81 26.44 -22.85 -21.45
CA LYS A 81 27.87 -23.15 -21.61
C LYS A 81 28.05 -24.65 -21.87
N GLY A 82 28.38 -24.98 -23.11
CA GLY A 82 28.38 -26.36 -23.59
C GLY A 82 26.99 -26.98 -23.47
N ASN A 83 26.90 -28.14 -22.81
CA ASN A 83 25.63 -28.86 -22.60
C ASN A 83 24.86 -28.44 -21.33
N ALA A 84 25.32 -27.40 -20.61
CA ALA A 84 24.70 -26.94 -19.37
C ALA A 84 23.88 -25.66 -19.58
N VAL A 85 22.69 -25.61 -18.97
CA VAL A 85 21.85 -24.40 -18.88
C VAL A 85 22.05 -23.76 -17.51
N TYR A 86 22.51 -22.51 -17.49
CA TYR A 86 22.67 -21.69 -16.30
C TYR A 86 21.35 -20.97 -16.02
N THR A 87 20.79 -21.22 -14.83
CA THR A 87 19.57 -20.53 -14.39
C THR A 87 19.97 -19.24 -13.69
N PRO A 88 19.49 -18.07 -14.16
CA PRO A 88 19.72 -16.81 -13.45
C PRO A 88 19.04 -16.86 -12.08
N ALA A 89 19.47 -16.00 -11.17
CA ALA A 89 18.88 -15.90 -9.84
C ALA A 89 18.84 -14.45 -9.40
N VAL A 90 17.78 -14.07 -8.69
CA VAL A 90 17.75 -12.81 -7.95
C VAL A 90 18.56 -13.00 -6.67
N MET A 91 19.65 -12.25 -6.55
CA MET A 91 20.48 -12.29 -5.35
C MET A 91 19.68 -11.80 -4.15
N ASP A 92 19.78 -12.54 -3.04
CA ASP A 92 19.15 -12.20 -1.76
C ASP A 92 17.61 -12.04 -1.79
N LEU A 93 16.95 -12.72 -2.75
CA LEU A 93 15.48 -12.70 -2.91
C LEU A 93 14.73 -12.94 -1.60
N ARG A 94 15.22 -13.86 -0.76
CA ARG A 94 14.57 -14.21 0.51
C ARG A 94 14.53 -13.04 1.47
N ASN A 95 15.63 -12.30 1.62
CA ASN A 95 15.67 -11.11 2.46
C ASN A 95 14.82 -9.98 1.88
N LEU A 96 14.79 -9.81 0.55
CA LEU A 96 13.89 -8.84 -0.09
C LEU A 96 12.42 -9.13 0.26
N CYS A 97 11.97 -10.39 0.11
CA CYS A 97 10.62 -10.79 0.48
C CYS A 97 10.34 -10.60 1.98
N ASP A 98 11.30 -10.96 2.84
CA ASP A 98 11.14 -10.86 4.30
C ASP A 98 11.00 -9.40 4.76
N ASN A 99 11.82 -8.51 4.21
CA ASN A 99 11.78 -7.07 4.49
C ASN A 99 10.50 -6.44 3.94
N PHE A 100 10.07 -6.82 2.73
CA PHE A 100 8.80 -6.35 2.18
C PHE A 100 7.63 -6.73 3.09
N LEU A 101 7.53 -8.00 3.48
CA LEU A 101 6.45 -8.48 4.34
C LEU A 101 6.47 -7.83 5.74
N TYR A 102 7.66 -7.46 6.23
CA TYR A 102 7.80 -6.72 7.49
C TYR A 102 7.25 -5.31 7.38
N GLU A 103 7.68 -4.55 6.37
CA GLU A 103 7.20 -3.17 6.16
C GLU A 103 5.71 -3.16 5.81
N ALA A 104 5.24 -4.12 5.01
CA ALA A 104 3.84 -4.31 4.68
C ALA A 104 2.96 -4.48 5.93
N LYS A 105 3.31 -5.42 6.82
CA LYS A 105 2.57 -5.64 8.08
C LYS A 105 2.66 -4.43 9.01
N SER A 106 3.81 -3.76 9.05
CA SER A 106 4.00 -2.56 9.88
C SER A 106 3.18 -1.37 9.37
N THR A 107 3.08 -1.18 8.05
CA THR A 107 2.23 -0.16 7.41
C THR A 107 0.77 -0.35 7.83
N LEU A 108 0.26 -1.57 7.73
CA LEU A 108 -1.11 -1.91 8.15
C LEU A 108 -1.33 -1.67 9.65
N ARG A 109 -0.35 -2.04 10.48
CA ARG A 109 -0.42 -1.78 11.92
C ARG A 109 -0.55 -0.28 12.20
N ASP A 110 0.31 0.51 11.60
CA ASP A 110 0.41 1.94 11.90
C ASP A 110 -0.87 2.65 11.40
N LEU A 111 -1.40 2.27 10.23
CA LEU A 111 -2.67 2.78 9.69
C LEU A 111 -3.85 2.66 10.66
N LEU A 112 -3.90 1.63 11.51
CA LEU A 112 -4.95 1.51 12.54
C LEU A 112 -4.94 2.63 13.58
N GLY A 113 -3.86 3.41 13.67
CA GLY A 113 -3.78 4.62 14.48
C GLY A 113 -4.83 5.69 14.09
N ILE A 114 -5.33 5.65 12.85
CA ILE A 114 -6.31 6.63 12.36
C ILE A 114 -7.62 6.61 13.16
N PHE A 115 -8.00 5.44 13.69
CA PHE A 115 -9.19 5.29 14.53
C PHE A 115 -9.04 5.98 15.88
N ASN A 116 -7.82 6.11 16.39
CA ASN A 116 -7.56 6.88 17.60
C ASN A 116 -7.81 8.38 17.37
N ILE A 117 -7.41 8.89 16.20
CA ILE A 117 -7.53 10.32 15.87
C ILE A 117 -9.00 10.72 15.67
N PHE A 118 -9.79 9.90 14.97
CA PHE A 118 -11.20 10.21 14.67
C PHE A 118 -12.17 9.82 15.79
N PHE A 119 -11.86 8.78 16.56
CA PHE A 119 -12.81 8.19 17.51
C PHE A 119 -12.26 7.94 18.91
N ASN A 120 -11.02 8.34 19.21
CA ASN A 120 -10.31 7.99 20.44
C ASN A 120 -10.34 6.47 20.70
N LYS A 121 -10.25 5.69 19.62
CA LYS A 121 -10.31 4.23 19.64
C LYS A 121 -8.94 3.62 19.43
N GLU A 122 -8.40 3.10 20.53
CA GLU A 122 -7.25 2.20 20.50
C GLU A 122 -7.69 0.73 20.45
N PHE A 123 -6.92 -0.08 19.72
CA PHE A 123 -7.10 -1.52 19.65
C PHE A 123 -6.04 -2.22 20.51
N PRO A 124 -6.42 -3.22 21.31
CA PRO A 124 -5.46 -3.94 22.17
C PRO A 124 -4.41 -4.69 21.35
N LYS A 125 -4.76 -5.04 20.12
CA LYS A 125 -3.84 -5.55 19.10
C LYS A 125 -4.14 -4.82 17.79
N PRO A 126 -3.13 -4.42 17.03
CA PRO A 126 -3.34 -3.73 15.77
C PRO A 126 -3.71 -4.75 14.68
N GLN A 127 -4.98 -5.16 14.67
CA GLN A 127 -5.52 -6.14 13.73
C GLN A 127 -6.79 -5.60 13.08
N PHE A 128 -6.87 -5.68 11.75
CA PHE A 128 -8.04 -5.24 11.00
C PHE A 128 -9.32 -6.02 11.34
N ASP A 129 -9.23 -7.27 11.77
CA ASP A 129 -10.38 -8.03 12.30
C ASP A 129 -11.03 -7.31 13.50
N LEU A 130 -10.22 -6.73 14.38
CA LEU A 130 -10.70 -5.98 15.55
C LEU A 130 -11.29 -4.63 15.14
N ALA A 131 -10.71 -3.97 14.14
CA ALA A 131 -11.26 -2.74 13.57
C ALA A 131 -12.62 -2.99 12.91
N TYR A 132 -12.75 -4.06 12.12
CA TYR A 132 -14.00 -4.48 11.51
C TYR A 132 -15.08 -4.80 12.57
N LYS A 133 -14.76 -5.62 13.58
CA LYS A 133 -15.70 -5.96 14.66
C LYS A 133 -16.21 -4.71 15.38
N TRP A 134 -15.31 -3.79 15.71
CA TRP A 134 -15.66 -2.53 16.32
C TRP A 134 -16.52 -1.64 15.41
N ALA A 135 -16.17 -1.52 14.12
CA ALA A 135 -16.93 -0.72 13.16
C ALA A 135 -18.35 -1.29 12.97
N LYS A 136 -18.47 -2.61 12.87
CA LYS A 136 -19.76 -3.32 12.82
C LYS A 136 -20.63 -3.04 14.05
N GLU A 137 -20.06 -3.10 15.24
CA GLU A 137 -20.79 -2.81 16.49
C GLU A 137 -21.22 -1.33 16.58
N LYS A 138 -20.38 -0.41 16.10
CA LYS A 138 -20.60 1.04 16.22
C LYS A 138 -21.52 1.60 15.14
N PHE A 139 -21.40 1.13 13.89
CA PHE A 139 -22.05 1.72 12.72
C PHE A 139 -22.99 0.75 11.98
N GLY A 140 -22.91 -0.56 12.25
CA GLY A 140 -23.68 -1.59 11.56
C GLY A 140 -22.95 -2.21 10.36
N GLU A 141 -23.49 -3.31 9.83
CA GLU A 141 -22.89 -4.07 8.71
C GLU A 141 -22.95 -3.30 7.38
N ASP A 142 -23.99 -2.48 7.18
CA ASP A 142 -24.22 -1.76 5.92
C ASP A 142 -23.40 -0.48 5.77
N ASP A 143 -22.72 -0.04 6.83
CA ASP A 143 -21.88 1.15 6.82
C ASP A 143 -20.64 0.98 5.93
N ASN A 144 -20.29 2.03 5.18
CA ASN A 144 -19.17 2.01 4.24
C ASN A 144 -17.83 1.66 4.93
N LEU A 145 -17.60 2.15 6.15
CA LEU A 145 -16.39 1.83 6.92
C LEU A 145 -16.35 0.34 7.30
N THR A 146 -17.50 -0.21 7.71
CA THR A 146 -17.60 -1.63 8.05
C THR A 146 -17.34 -2.51 6.83
N LYS A 147 -17.90 -2.14 5.67
CA LYS A 147 -17.74 -2.87 4.41
C LYS A 147 -16.29 -2.90 3.95
N ILE A 148 -15.63 -1.75 3.82
CA ILE A 148 -14.23 -1.70 3.34
C ILE A 148 -13.29 -2.46 4.28
N LEU A 149 -13.47 -2.32 5.59
CA LEU A 149 -12.66 -3.05 6.58
C LEU A 149 -12.84 -4.56 6.47
N LYS A 150 -14.05 -5.04 6.18
CA LYS A 150 -14.33 -6.47 5.97
C LYS A 150 -13.71 -6.96 4.67
N ASP A 151 -13.99 -6.27 3.57
CA ASP A 151 -13.61 -6.68 2.22
C ASP A 151 -12.09 -6.73 2.08
N ASP A 152 -11.37 -5.71 2.52
CA ASP A 152 -9.90 -5.69 2.46
C ASP A 152 -9.27 -6.67 3.44
N HIS A 153 -9.88 -6.83 4.62
CA HIS A 153 -9.44 -7.83 5.59
C HIS A 153 -9.47 -9.24 5.01
N ASP A 154 -10.61 -9.61 4.43
CA ASP A 154 -10.87 -10.94 3.89
C ASP A 154 -10.13 -11.20 2.56
N THR A 155 -9.93 -10.17 1.73
CA THR A 155 -9.39 -10.31 0.38
C THR A 155 -7.87 -10.39 0.35
N TRP A 156 -7.15 -9.53 1.10
CA TRP A 156 -5.68 -9.45 0.95
C TRP A 156 -4.91 -9.23 2.25
N ILE A 157 -5.44 -8.50 3.24
CA ILE A 157 -4.73 -8.21 4.49
C ILE A 157 -4.40 -9.49 5.25
N LYS A 158 -5.37 -10.40 5.41
CA LYS A 158 -5.15 -11.70 6.09
C LYS A 158 -3.99 -12.47 5.50
N ARG A 159 -3.88 -12.49 4.17
CA ARG A 159 -2.84 -13.23 3.45
C ARG A 159 -1.46 -12.66 3.73
N ILE A 160 -1.27 -11.35 3.64
CA ILE A 160 0.03 -10.69 3.91
C ILE A 160 0.46 -10.86 5.36
N VAL A 161 -0.47 -10.68 6.30
CA VAL A 161 -0.19 -10.90 7.73
C VAL A 161 0.20 -12.36 7.98
N SER A 162 -0.47 -13.31 7.35
CA SER A 162 -0.17 -14.74 7.48
C SER A 162 1.20 -15.10 6.89
N MET A 163 1.52 -14.56 5.71
CA MET A 163 2.85 -14.71 5.10
C MET A 163 3.94 -14.19 6.03
N ARG A 164 3.77 -13.00 6.63
CA ARG A 164 4.75 -12.47 7.59
C ARG A 164 4.85 -13.31 8.86
N ASN A 165 3.72 -13.73 9.44
CA ASN A 165 3.70 -14.53 10.67
C ASN A 165 4.37 -15.90 10.47
N SER A 166 4.20 -16.53 9.31
CA SER A 166 4.84 -17.81 8.97
C SER A 166 6.39 -17.73 8.95
N ARG A 167 6.93 -16.53 8.72
CA ARG A 167 8.37 -16.24 8.75
C ARG A 167 8.88 -15.99 10.17
N GLU A 168 8.09 -15.33 11.01
CA GLU A 168 8.43 -15.07 12.42
C GLU A 168 8.35 -16.35 13.27
N HIS A 169 7.45 -17.28 12.93
CA HIS A 169 7.23 -18.52 13.66
C HIS A 169 7.12 -19.76 12.73
N PRO A 170 8.24 -20.21 12.10
CA PRO A 170 8.22 -21.38 11.22
C PRO A 170 7.75 -22.64 11.95
N GLY A 171 6.79 -23.37 11.39
CA GLY A 171 6.27 -24.62 11.95
C GLY A 171 5.29 -24.46 13.13
N GLY A 172 4.95 -23.23 13.51
CA GLY A 172 3.85 -22.95 14.45
C GLY A 172 2.49 -22.86 13.77
N TYR A 173 1.49 -22.32 14.48
CA TYR A 173 0.12 -22.10 13.96
C TYR A 173 0.04 -21.20 12.70
N SER A 174 1.14 -20.56 12.31
CA SER A 174 1.20 -19.58 11.20
C SER A 174 1.62 -20.17 9.85
N GLY A 175 1.97 -21.46 9.79
CA GLY A 175 2.25 -22.14 8.53
C GLY A 175 3.70 -21.97 8.01
N HIS A 176 3.90 -22.25 6.72
CA HIS A 176 5.20 -22.18 6.04
C HIS A 176 5.12 -21.35 4.75
N LEU A 177 5.91 -20.27 4.65
CA LEU A 177 6.11 -19.53 3.41
C LEU A 177 7.32 -20.07 2.65
N LYS A 178 7.06 -20.70 1.51
CA LYS A 178 8.08 -21.12 0.55
C LYS A 178 8.31 -20.00 -0.46
N ILE A 179 9.58 -19.65 -0.67
CA ILE A 179 10.00 -18.67 -1.69
C ILE A 179 10.89 -19.41 -2.67
N ASN A 180 10.45 -19.46 -3.92
CA ASN A 180 11.23 -20.00 -5.02
C ASN A 180 11.84 -18.83 -5.81
N ASN A 181 13.14 -18.94 -6.08
CA ASN A 181 13.80 -18.03 -7.01
C ASN A 181 13.39 -18.36 -8.45
N ILE A 182 14.06 -17.73 -9.43
CA ILE A 182 13.86 -18.07 -10.84
C ILE A 182 14.11 -19.57 -11.04
N MET A 183 13.16 -20.24 -11.69
CA MET A 183 13.20 -21.68 -11.93
C MET A 183 13.25 -21.98 -13.42
N LEU A 184 14.14 -22.86 -13.85
CA LEU A 184 14.17 -23.40 -15.20
C LEU A 184 13.00 -24.37 -15.41
N ILE A 185 12.12 -24.04 -16.36
CA ILE A 185 10.95 -24.85 -16.72
C ILE A 185 11.22 -25.70 -17.96
N ASN A 186 11.90 -25.13 -18.96
CA ASN A 186 12.25 -25.84 -20.19
C ASN A 186 13.69 -25.51 -20.62
N LYS A 187 14.45 -26.56 -20.98
CA LYS A 187 15.83 -26.50 -21.47
C LYS A 187 15.95 -26.30 -22.98
N ASN A 188 14.84 -26.32 -23.72
CA ASN A 188 14.83 -26.05 -25.16
C ASN A 188 15.42 -24.69 -25.47
N GLU A 189 15.83 -24.46 -26.72
CA GLU A 189 16.36 -23.18 -27.17
C GLU A 189 15.22 -22.32 -27.76
N PRO A 190 14.86 -21.16 -27.16
CA PRO A 190 15.45 -20.55 -25.96
C PRO A 190 14.88 -21.12 -24.65
N PRO A 191 15.68 -21.13 -23.55
CA PRO A 191 15.24 -21.69 -22.28
C PRO A 191 14.09 -20.87 -21.73
N TYR A 192 13.15 -21.55 -21.09
CA TYR A 192 12.01 -20.91 -20.44
C TYR A 192 12.21 -20.93 -18.93
N PHE A 193 12.21 -19.73 -18.34
CA PHE A 193 12.34 -19.52 -16.91
C PHE A 193 11.02 -19.01 -16.33
N LYS A 194 10.67 -19.51 -15.15
CA LYS A 194 9.58 -18.97 -14.32
C LYS A 194 10.17 -17.93 -13.37
N ALA A 195 9.57 -16.74 -13.34
CA ALA A 195 9.92 -15.69 -12.39
C ALA A 195 9.75 -16.14 -10.92
N PRO A 196 10.34 -15.43 -9.95
CA PRO A 196 10.20 -15.76 -8.53
C PRO A 196 8.76 -15.94 -8.09
N THR A 197 8.49 -17.00 -7.32
CA THR A 197 7.18 -17.26 -6.73
C THR A 197 7.27 -17.43 -5.23
N TRP A 198 6.17 -17.15 -4.56
CA TRP A 198 5.96 -17.57 -3.18
C TRP A 198 4.70 -18.42 -3.03
N GLN A 199 4.66 -19.18 -1.95
CA GLN A 199 3.57 -20.08 -1.62
C GLN A 199 3.40 -20.13 -0.11
N LEU A 200 2.22 -19.76 0.37
CA LEU A 200 1.86 -19.90 1.77
C LEU A 200 1.16 -21.25 1.96
N ASN A 201 1.74 -22.15 2.75
CA ASN A 201 1.20 -23.51 2.96
C ASN A 201 0.95 -24.24 1.63
N ASP A 202 -0.26 -24.77 1.45
CA ASP A 202 -0.70 -25.49 0.25
C ASP A 202 -1.45 -24.59 -0.75
N GLU A 203 -1.39 -23.26 -0.59
CA GLU A 203 -1.96 -22.33 -1.55
C GLU A 203 -1.31 -22.48 -2.95
N ARG A 204 -1.96 -21.95 -3.98
CA ARG A 204 -1.33 -21.88 -5.31
C ARG A 204 -0.14 -20.93 -5.28
N GLU A 205 0.98 -21.35 -5.90
CA GLU A 205 2.11 -20.46 -6.11
C GLU A 205 1.69 -19.18 -6.85
N SER A 206 2.18 -18.04 -6.39
CA SER A 206 1.89 -16.72 -6.96
C SER A 206 3.19 -15.95 -7.25
N PRO A 207 3.21 -15.09 -8.29
CA PRO A 207 4.40 -14.32 -8.64
C PRO A 207 4.69 -13.25 -7.59
N VAL A 208 5.90 -13.26 -7.03
CA VAL A 208 6.30 -12.32 -5.97
C VAL A 208 6.15 -10.86 -6.42
N LEU A 209 6.67 -10.54 -7.61
CA LEU A 209 6.69 -9.16 -8.11
C LEU A 209 5.27 -8.59 -8.31
N SER A 210 4.36 -9.40 -8.88
CA SER A 210 2.98 -8.97 -9.12
C SER A 210 2.24 -8.76 -7.79
N ASP A 211 2.38 -9.69 -6.85
CA ASP A 211 1.70 -9.58 -5.56
C ASP A 211 2.23 -8.39 -4.74
N MET A 212 3.54 -8.07 -4.83
CA MET A 212 4.11 -6.88 -4.19
C MET A 212 3.51 -5.59 -4.75
N ALA A 213 3.37 -5.48 -6.08
CA ALA A 213 2.73 -4.32 -6.72
C ALA A 213 1.27 -4.18 -6.27
N THR A 214 0.48 -5.26 -6.37
CA THR A 214 -0.92 -5.29 -5.92
C THR A 214 -1.06 -4.88 -4.46
N PHE A 215 -0.15 -5.34 -3.58
CA PHE A 215 -0.18 -4.94 -2.18
C PHE A 215 0.04 -3.44 -1.97
N ILE A 216 1.03 -2.86 -2.67
CA ILE A 216 1.33 -1.43 -2.58
C ILE A 216 0.10 -0.63 -3.03
N ASP A 217 -0.49 -0.99 -4.17
CA ASP A 217 -1.66 -0.32 -4.73
C ASP A 217 -2.88 -0.45 -3.82
N ASN A 218 -3.18 -1.65 -3.31
CA ASN A 218 -4.28 -1.88 -2.39
C ASN A 218 -4.10 -1.14 -1.07
N THR A 219 -2.88 -1.11 -0.54
CA THR A 219 -2.58 -0.39 0.73
C THR A 219 -2.73 1.11 0.55
N LEU A 220 -2.24 1.65 -0.57
CA LEU A 220 -2.41 3.05 -0.92
C LEU A 220 -3.91 3.40 -1.04
N GLY A 221 -4.67 2.60 -1.80
CA GLY A 221 -6.12 2.76 -1.93
C GLY A 221 -6.85 2.73 -0.59
N LEU A 222 -6.56 1.73 0.26
CA LEU A 222 -7.15 1.62 1.60
C LEU A 222 -6.85 2.85 2.48
N CYS A 223 -5.62 3.40 2.43
CA CYS A 223 -5.30 4.60 3.19
C CYS A 223 -6.15 5.79 2.75
N GLU A 224 -6.30 5.99 1.44
CA GLU A 224 -7.06 7.10 0.87
C GLU A 224 -8.57 6.94 1.15
N ASP A 225 -9.10 5.74 0.92
CA ASP A 225 -10.52 5.44 1.10
C ASP A 225 -10.91 5.52 2.58
N LEU A 226 -10.06 5.04 3.50
CA LEU A 226 -10.30 5.23 4.94
C LEU A 226 -10.33 6.71 5.31
N LEU A 227 -9.38 7.52 4.84
CA LEU A 227 -9.38 8.95 5.13
C LEU A 227 -10.69 9.60 4.65
N VAL A 228 -11.10 9.35 3.41
CA VAL A 228 -12.33 9.91 2.83
C VAL A 228 -13.56 9.49 3.65
N ILE A 229 -13.73 8.19 3.90
CA ILE A 229 -14.87 7.67 4.68
C ILE A 229 -14.91 8.28 6.09
N LEU A 230 -13.75 8.50 6.71
CA LEU A 230 -13.67 9.10 8.04
C LEU A 230 -13.98 10.60 8.03
N LEU A 231 -13.56 11.33 7.00
CA LEU A 231 -13.90 12.74 6.80
C LEU A 231 -15.41 12.91 6.55
N GLU A 232 -16.03 12.04 5.76
CA GLU A 232 -17.48 12.03 5.50
C GLU A 232 -18.32 11.73 6.74
N LYS A 233 -17.74 11.12 7.77
CA LYS A 233 -18.40 10.87 9.07
C LYS A 233 -18.35 12.06 10.02
N LEU A 234 -17.60 13.10 9.70
CA LEU A 234 -17.59 14.32 10.50
C LEU A 234 -18.95 15.02 10.40
N PRO A 235 -19.36 15.79 11.41
CA PRO A 235 -20.57 16.61 11.32
C PRO A 235 -20.51 17.50 10.07
N GLU A 236 -21.66 17.67 9.41
CA GLU A 236 -21.77 18.52 8.23
C GLU A 236 -21.19 19.91 8.53
N SER A 237 -20.24 20.33 7.69
CA SER A 237 -19.81 21.72 7.64
C SER A 237 -20.97 22.55 7.07
N ASN A 238 -21.10 23.81 7.52
CA ASN A 238 -22.04 24.75 6.90
C ASN A 238 -21.69 25.03 5.42
N ILE A 239 -20.53 24.56 4.95
CA ILE A 239 -20.10 24.63 3.56
C ILE A 239 -20.40 23.27 2.91
N PRO A 240 -21.16 23.22 1.82
CA PRO A 240 -21.55 21.98 1.14
C PRO A 240 -20.37 21.48 0.30
N LEU A 241 -19.42 20.84 0.96
CA LEU A 241 -18.24 20.27 0.34
C LEU A 241 -18.52 18.86 -0.16
N ILE A 242 -17.96 18.52 -1.32
CA ILE A 242 -17.92 17.17 -1.85
C ILE A 242 -16.48 16.76 -2.12
N ILE A 243 -16.18 15.48 -1.86
CA ILE A 243 -14.93 14.85 -2.30
C ILE A 243 -15.26 14.14 -3.62
N TYR A 244 -14.48 14.41 -4.66
CA TYR A 244 -14.59 13.67 -5.93
C TYR A 244 -13.26 13.01 -6.29
N GLU A 245 -13.35 11.86 -6.96
CA GLU A 245 -12.21 11.16 -7.52
C GLU A 245 -11.85 11.75 -8.88
N ILE A 246 -10.56 12.07 -9.07
CA ILE A 246 -9.98 12.49 -10.34
C ILE A 246 -9.74 11.24 -11.20
N PRO A 247 -10.30 11.17 -12.42
CA PRO A 247 -10.04 10.06 -13.34
C PRO A 247 -8.55 9.88 -13.60
N VAL A 248 -8.09 8.63 -13.78
CA VAL A 248 -6.66 8.29 -13.88
C VAL A 248 -5.95 9.09 -14.96
N GLU A 249 -6.60 9.24 -16.11
CA GLU A 249 -6.12 9.97 -17.28
C GLU A 249 -6.05 11.50 -17.11
N GLN A 250 -6.61 12.04 -16.03
CA GLN A 250 -6.61 13.46 -15.69
C GLN A 250 -5.68 13.81 -14.52
N ARG A 251 -5.01 12.81 -13.92
CA ARG A 251 -4.08 13.03 -12.81
C ARG A 251 -2.78 13.64 -13.33
N ASP A 252 -2.23 14.60 -12.59
CA ASP A 252 -0.92 15.21 -12.93
C ASP A 252 0.21 14.19 -12.65
N ASP A 253 1.01 13.87 -13.67
CA ASP A 253 2.14 12.95 -13.55
C ASP A 253 3.18 13.39 -12.49
N ASN A 254 3.27 14.69 -12.19
CA ASN A 254 4.18 15.23 -11.17
C ASN A 254 3.61 15.23 -9.76
N CYS A 255 2.29 15.05 -9.63
CA CYS A 255 1.58 14.97 -8.36
C CYS A 255 0.25 14.23 -8.54
N PRO A 256 0.26 12.89 -8.70
CA PRO A 256 -0.89 12.12 -9.13
C PRO A 256 -1.87 11.86 -7.99
N VAL A 257 -2.45 12.94 -7.44
CA VAL A 257 -3.52 12.90 -6.45
C VAL A 257 -4.76 12.23 -7.03
N ARG A 258 -5.47 11.47 -6.20
CA ARG A 258 -6.70 10.76 -6.53
C ARG A 258 -7.94 11.57 -6.17
N PHE A 259 -7.92 12.26 -5.03
CA PHE A 259 -9.09 12.95 -4.49
C PHE A 259 -8.89 14.45 -4.39
N LYS A 260 -9.96 15.20 -4.65
CA LYS A 260 -10.01 16.66 -4.47
C LYS A 260 -11.34 17.08 -3.87
N VAL A 261 -11.32 18.19 -3.13
CA VAL A 261 -12.53 18.81 -2.57
C VAL A 261 -13.03 19.88 -3.53
N SER A 262 -14.35 19.94 -3.72
CA SER A 262 -15.07 21.03 -4.39
C SER A 262 -16.30 21.42 -3.59
N LEU A 263 -16.89 22.58 -3.92
CA LEU A 263 -18.27 22.88 -3.55
C LEU A 263 -19.23 21.95 -4.31
N HIS A 264 -20.34 21.64 -3.67
CA HIS A 264 -21.45 20.92 -4.30
C HIS A 264 -21.94 21.68 -5.54
N PRO A 265 -22.23 21.01 -6.67
CA PRO A 265 -22.66 21.66 -7.92
C PRO A 265 -23.82 22.64 -7.74
N ASP A 266 -24.83 22.27 -6.95
CA ASP A 266 -26.00 23.12 -6.63
C ASP A 266 -25.65 24.48 -6.00
N TYR A 267 -24.46 24.61 -5.42
CA TYR A 267 -23.95 25.88 -4.89
C TYR A 267 -23.06 26.62 -5.88
N LEU A 268 -22.39 25.94 -6.81
CA LEU A 268 -21.60 26.58 -7.86
C LEU A 268 -22.50 27.33 -8.85
N GLU A 269 -23.66 26.76 -9.20
CA GLU A 269 -24.65 27.39 -10.09
C GLU A 269 -25.22 28.71 -9.54
N GLN A 270 -25.12 28.93 -8.22
CA GLN A 270 -25.57 30.18 -7.58
C GLN A 270 -24.56 31.33 -7.73
N PHE A 271 -23.30 31.04 -8.07
CA PHE A 271 -22.25 32.04 -8.29
C PHE A 271 -22.00 32.34 -9.78
N GLU A 272 -22.56 31.53 -10.68
CA GLU A 272 -22.50 31.74 -12.15
C GLU A 272 -23.68 32.56 -12.70
N ASN A 273 -24.62 32.98 -11.84
CA ASN A 273 -25.73 33.90 -12.12
C ASN A 273 -25.57 35.24 -11.39
#